data_AF-A0A6B3MWB6-F1
#
_entry.id   AF-A0A6B3MWB6-F1
#
_cell.length_a   1.000
_cell.length_b   1.000
_cell.length_c   1.000
_cell.angle_alpha   90.00
_cell.angle_beta   90.00
_cell.angle_gamma   90.00
#
_symmetry.space_group_name_H-M   'P 1'
#
loop_
_entity.id
_entity.type
_entity.pdbx_description
1 polymer ?
#
loop_
_entity_poly.entity_id
_entity_poly.type
_entity_poly.pdbx_seq_one_letter_code
_entity_poly.pdbx_strand_id
1 'polypeptide(L)'
;MTNNINPNSDDNLNNPNSPENSGDQCRKCKKAKHVLVGTPEQVRNTINAVYALKYAHPDEWSTPEPTGKPGQVMTFFIRYFYVD
;
A
#
# COMPACT_ATOMS: atom_id res chain seq x y z
N MET A 1 17.07 -49.12 -4.17
CA MET A 1 16.94 -47.76 -3.63
C MET A 1 15.47 -47.35 -3.68
N THR A 2 14.79 -47.38 -2.54
CA THR A 2 13.44 -46.84 -2.38
C THR A 2 13.57 -45.49 -1.66
N ASN A 3 13.35 -44.39 -2.38
CA ASN A 3 13.30 -43.07 -1.75
C ASN A 3 11.85 -42.77 -1.36
N ASN A 4 11.59 -42.80 -0.05
CA ASN A 4 10.33 -42.45 0.57
C ASN A 4 10.09 -40.95 0.43
N ILE A 5 8.99 -40.57 -0.23
CA ILE A 5 8.45 -39.21 -0.19
C ILE A 5 7.77 -39.06 1.18
N ASN A 6 8.28 -38.14 2.00
CA ASN A 6 7.61 -37.73 3.23
C ASN A 6 6.78 -36.47 2.93
N PRO A 7 5.44 -36.54 2.94
CA PRO A 7 4.58 -35.37 2.93
C PRO A 7 4.37 -34.91 4.38
N ASN A 8 4.56 -33.62 4.64
CA ASN A 8 3.97 -32.80 5.71
C ASN A 8 4.99 -31.74 6.12
N SER A 9 4.93 -30.59 5.46
CA SER A 9 5.59 -29.36 5.90
C SER A 9 4.51 -28.42 6.40
N ASP A 10 3.92 -28.78 7.53
CA ASP A 10 3.06 -27.89 8.30
C ASP A 10 3.89 -27.20 9.38
N ASP A 11 3.62 -25.90 9.54
CA ASP A 11 3.94 -25.06 10.70
C ASP A 11 5.39 -24.62 10.92
N ASN A 12 5.80 -23.58 10.18
CA ASN A 12 6.64 -22.54 10.77
C ASN A 12 5.97 -21.16 10.61
N LEU A 13 4.83 -21.00 11.27
CA LEU A 13 4.23 -19.71 11.63
C LEU A 13 4.98 -19.12 12.83
N ASN A 14 6.25 -18.75 12.68
CA ASN A 14 6.95 -17.81 13.55
C ASN A 14 8.35 -17.47 13.01
N ASN A 15 8.40 -16.89 11.80
CA ASN A 15 9.56 -16.10 11.41
C ASN A 15 9.33 -14.63 11.80
N PRO A 16 10.08 -14.05 12.74
CA PRO A 16 9.97 -12.63 13.11
C PRO A 16 10.37 -11.69 11.96
N ASN A 17 10.99 -12.23 10.90
CA ASN A 17 11.51 -11.47 9.76
C ASN A 17 10.68 -11.67 8.48
N SER A 18 9.43 -12.15 8.58
CA SER A 18 8.52 -12.12 7.42
C SER A 18 8.03 -10.68 7.19
N PRO A 19 8.20 -10.09 6.00
CA PRO A 19 7.70 -8.74 5.70
C PRO A 19 6.17 -8.62 5.76
N GLU A 20 5.47 -9.76 5.87
CA GLU A 20 4.02 -9.86 5.69
C GLU A 20 3.21 -9.44 6.92
N ASN A 21 3.85 -9.13 8.05
CA ASN A 21 3.16 -8.68 9.27
C ASN A 21 3.54 -7.25 9.67
N SER A 22 3.50 -6.32 8.70
CA SER A 22 3.47 -4.87 9.00
C SER A 22 2.03 -4.34 9.08
N GLY A 23 1.03 -5.16 8.72
CA GLY A 23 -0.38 -4.79 8.70
C GLY A 23 -1.11 -4.89 10.05
N ASP A 24 -0.69 -5.80 10.94
CA ASP A 24 -1.37 -6.05 12.22
C ASP A 24 -0.62 -5.46 13.45
N GLN A 25 0.48 -4.73 13.23
CA GLN A 25 1.31 -4.20 14.31
C GLN A 25 0.69 -3.02 15.08
N CYS A 26 -0.50 -2.55 14.68
CA CYS A 26 -1.15 -1.46 15.37
C CYS A 26 -2.63 -1.74 15.59
N ARG A 27 -2.93 -2.47 16.67
CA ARG A 27 -4.30 -2.75 17.12
C ARG A 27 -5.17 -1.49 17.36
N LYS A 28 -4.56 -0.30 17.37
CA LYS A 28 -5.22 1.01 17.54
C LYS A 28 -5.11 1.94 16.32
N CYS A 29 -4.46 1.53 15.23
CA CYS A 29 -4.25 2.46 14.12
C CYS A 29 -5.49 2.61 13.27
N LYS A 30 -5.88 3.86 13.00
CA LYS A 30 -6.88 4.17 11.98
C LYS A 30 -6.23 4.25 10.62
N LYS A 31 -6.86 3.59 9.64
CA LYS A 31 -6.46 3.61 8.24
C LYS A 31 -7.22 4.70 7.50
N ALA A 32 -6.51 5.54 6.76
CA ALA A 32 -7.09 6.47 5.80
C ALA A 32 -6.61 6.12 4.40
N LYS A 33 -7.56 5.88 3.48
CA LYS A 33 -7.27 5.75 2.05
C LYS A 33 -7.53 7.11 1.39
N HIS A 34 -6.50 7.68 0.80
CA HIS A 34 -6.62 8.89 0.01
C HIS A 34 -6.67 8.52 -1.47
N VAL A 35 -7.61 9.14 -2.20
CA VAL A 35 -7.82 8.89 -3.62
C VAL A 35 -7.77 10.24 -4.34
N LEU A 36 -6.98 10.32 -5.41
CA LEU A 36 -6.99 11.45 -6.32
C LEU A 36 -7.57 11.01 -7.65
N VAL A 37 -8.44 11.83 -8.21
CA VAL A 37 -9.04 11.65 -9.53
C VAL A 37 -9.01 12.99 -10.24
N GLY A 38 -8.45 13.04 -11.44
CA GLY A 38 -8.32 14.28 -12.19
C GLY A 38 -7.57 14.08 -13.50
N THR A 39 -7.22 15.17 -14.18
CA THR A 39 -6.29 15.07 -15.32
C THR A 39 -4.92 14.58 -14.83
N PRO A 40 -4.10 13.96 -15.70
CA PRO A 40 -2.74 13.56 -15.33
C PRO A 40 -1.91 14.70 -14.71
N GLU A 41 -2.07 15.91 -15.22
CA GLU A 41 -1.40 17.09 -14.69
C GLU A 41 -1.90 17.48 -13.30
N GLN A 42 -3.22 17.52 -13.09
CA GLN A 42 -3.81 17.83 -11.78
C GLN A 42 -3.39 16.81 -10.71
N VAL A 43 -3.38 15.52 -11.06
CA VAL A 43 -2.93 14.46 -10.15
C VAL A 43 -1.47 14.65 -9.78
N ARG A 44 -0.58 14.85 -10.77
CA ARG A 44 0.85 15.09 -10.53
C ARG A 44 1.10 16.33 -9.66
N ASN A 45 0.42 17.43 -9.95
CA ASN A 45 0.56 18.68 -9.20
C ASN A 45 0.10 18.49 -7.74
N THR A 46 -0.97 17.74 -7.53
CA THR A 46 -1.47 17.43 -6.18
C THR A 46 -0.50 16.54 -5.40
N ILE A 47 0.08 15.51 -6.03
CA ILE A 47 1.13 14.67 -5.40
C ILE A 47 2.31 15.54 -4.97
N ASN A 48 2.78 16.44 -5.84
CA ASN A 48 3.88 17.34 -5.52
C ASN A 48 3.55 18.30 -4.37
N ALA A 49 2.32 18.82 -4.33
CA ALA A 49 1.86 19.68 -3.23
C ALA A 49 1.79 18.90 -1.90
N VAL A 50 1.26 17.68 -1.91
CA VAL A 50 1.22 16.78 -0.75
C VAL A 50 2.64 16.45 -0.26
N TYR A 51 3.58 16.23 -1.18
CA TYR A 51 4.98 16.00 -0.85
C TYR A 51 5.68 17.24 -0.26
N ALA A 52 5.40 18.43 -0.81
CA ALA A 52 5.92 19.69 -0.27
C ALA A 52 5.46 19.93 1.18
N LEU A 53 4.24 19.48 1.52
CA LEU A 53 3.69 19.50 2.87
C LEU A 53 4.22 18.37 3.79
N LYS A 54 5.16 17.54 3.29
CA LYS A 54 5.69 16.36 4.00
C LYS A 54 4.61 15.38 4.46
N TYR A 55 3.46 15.36 3.75
CA TYR A 55 2.32 14.54 4.11
C TYR A 55 2.34 13.15 3.46
N ALA A 56 2.88 13.02 2.25
CA ALA A 56 3.17 11.72 1.65
C ALA A 56 4.27 11.89 0.59
N HIS A 57 5.17 10.93 0.47
CA HIS A 57 6.15 10.86 -0.60
C HIS A 57 5.50 10.39 -1.91
N PRO A 58 6.00 10.83 -3.08
CA PRO A 58 5.45 10.43 -4.38
C PRO A 58 5.43 8.92 -4.64
N ASP A 59 6.37 8.16 -4.06
CA ASP A 59 6.50 6.70 -4.18
C ASP A 59 5.51 5.93 -3.29
N GLU A 60 4.87 6.58 -2.32
CA GLU A 60 3.79 5.99 -1.52
C GLU A 60 2.47 5.88 -2.32
N TRP A 61 2.36 6.61 -3.45
CA TRP A 61 1.19 6.59 -4.31
C TRP A 61 1.22 5.40 -5.27
N SER A 62 0.04 4.83 -5.55
CA SER A 62 -0.11 3.85 -6.61
C SER A 62 0.20 4.47 -7.97
N THR A 63 0.59 3.64 -8.94
CA THR A 63 0.63 4.04 -10.35
C THR A 63 -0.72 4.66 -10.74
N PRO A 64 -0.73 5.85 -11.38
CA PRO A 64 -1.96 6.44 -11.89
C PRO A 64 -2.56 5.58 -13.01
N GLU A 65 -3.79 5.13 -12.81
CA GLU A 65 -4.50 4.29 -13.78
C GLU A 65 -5.58 5.09 -14.51
N PRO A 66 -5.84 4.83 -15.80
CA PRO A 66 -6.96 5.44 -16.52
C PRO A 66 -8.28 5.14 -15.83
N THR A 67 -9.19 6.11 -15.89
CA THR A 67 -10.59 5.91 -15.48
C THR A 67 -11.46 5.63 -16.69
N GLY A 68 -12.75 5.34 -16.47
CA GLY A 68 -13.74 5.28 -17.55
C GLY A 68 -14.02 6.63 -18.24
N LYS A 69 -13.45 7.74 -17.75
CA LYS A 69 -13.59 9.07 -18.35
C LYS A 69 -12.32 9.43 -19.14
N PRO A 70 -12.45 9.81 -20.43
CA PRO A 70 -11.30 10.23 -21.24
C PRO A 70 -10.53 11.38 -20.59
N GLY A 71 -9.21 11.29 -20.61
CA GLY A 71 -8.32 12.31 -20.04
C GLY A 71 -8.28 12.36 -18.51
N GLN A 72 -8.88 11.40 -17.81
CA GLN A 72 -8.88 11.33 -16.35
C GLN A 72 -8.18 10.06 -15.86
N VAL A 73 -7.29 10.24 -14.87
CA VAL A 73 -6.58 9.17 -14.17
C VAL A 73 -6.92 9.18 -12.69
N MET A 74 -6.68 8.05 -12.03
CA MET A 74 -6.86 7.85 -10.60
C MET A 74 -5.62 7.23 -9.97
N THR A 75 -5.25 7.71 -8.79
CA THR A 75 -4.19 7.14 -7.94
C THR A 75 -4.65 7.16 -6.48
N PHE A 76 -4.05 6.31 -5.65
CA PHE A 76 -4.34 6.29 -4.22
C PHE A 76 -3.11 5.98 -3.38
N PHE A 77 -3.17 6.34 -2.10
CA PHE A 77 -2.24 5.86 -1.08
C PHE A 77 -2.99 5.59 0.24
N ILE A 78 -2.32 4.90 1.16
CA ILE A 78 -2.88 4.52 2.46
C ILE A 78 -1.95 5.02 3.57
N ARG A 79 -2.51 5.75 4.54
CA ARG A 79 -1.83 6.13 5.78
C ARG A 79 -2.43 5.38 6.96
N TYR A 80 -1.58 5.04 7.93
CA TYR A 80 -1.98 4.53 9.24
C TYR A 80 -1.67 5.61 10.30
N PHE A 81 -2.65 5.90 11.15
CA PHE A 81 -2.52 6.88 12.23
C PHE A 81 -2.74 6.19 13.56
N TYR A 82 -1.83 6.41 14.51
CA TYR A 82 -2.09 6.04 15.90
C TYR A 82 -3.20 6.92 16.47
N VAL A 83 -4.15 6.29 17.15
CA VAL A 83 -5.20 6.97 17.89
C VAL A 83 -5.12 6.45 19.32
N ASP A 84 -4.93 7.36 20.27
CA ASP A 84 -4.77 7.03 21.69
C ASP A 84 -6.00 6.34 22.30
#